data_AF-Q6YFG4-F1
#
_entry.id   AF-Q6YFG4-F1
#
_cell.length_a   1.000
_cell.length_b   1.000
_cell.length_c   1.000
_cell.angle_alpha   90.00
_cell.angle_beta   90.00
_cell.angle_gamma   90.00
#
_symmetry.space_group_name_H-M   'P 1'
#
loop_
_entity.id
_entity.type
_entity.pdbx_description
1 polymer ?
#
loop_
_entity_poly.entity_id
_entity_poly.type
_entity_poly.pdbx_seq_one_letter_code
_entity_poly.pdbx_strand_id
1 'polypeptide(L)'
;LARLLYDEMQGKAHFELNAWVCVSDEFDIFNITKVIFQAIGGGNQKFKDLNLLQVALKEKISKKRFLLVLDDVWSESYTDWEILERPFLAGAPG
;
A
#
# COMPACT_ATOMS: atom_id res chain seq x y z
N LEU A 1 12.98 11.21 -9.02
CA LEU A 1 13.77 11.24 -7.77
C LEU A 1 13.35 10.12 -6.81
N ALA A 2 12.05 9.92 -6.57
CA ALA A 2 11.51 8.87 -5.68
C ALA A 2 12.06 7.46 -5.99
N ARG A 3 12.28 7.13 -7.27
CA ARG A 3 12.79 5.82 -7.69
C ARG A 3 14.18 5.50 -7.18
N LEU A 4 15.10 6.47 -7.26
CA LEU A 4 16.47 6.31 -6.74
C LEU A 4 16.48 6.08 -5.23
N LEU A 5 15.63 6.82 -4.49
CA LEU A 5 15.50 6.65 -3.04
C LEU A 5 14.91 5.28 -2.70
N TYR A 6 13.86 4.85 -3.41
CA TYR A 6 13.27 3.53 -3.21
C TYR A 6 14.29 2.42 -3.47
N ASP A 7 15.01 2.47 -4.59
CA ASP A 7 16.05 1.48 -4.94
C ASP A 7 17.16 1.43 -3.88
N GLU A 8 17.51 2.57 -3.29
CA GLU A 8 18.49 2.63 -2.19
C GLU A 8 17.92 2.08 -0.86
N MET A 9 16.61 2.24 -0.61
CA MET A 9 15.95 1.71 0.58
C MET A 9 15.56 0.25 0.44
N GLN A 10 15.44 -0.25 -0.79
CA GLN A 10 15.11 -1.63 -1.10
C GLN A 10 16.18 -2.55 -0.54
N GLY A 11 15.78 -3.47 0.35
CA GLY A 11 16.71 -4.42 0.98
C GLY A 11 17.50 -3.85 2.17
N LYS A 12 17.28 -2.59 2.58
CA LYS A 12 17.75 -2.13 3.89
C LYS A 12 16.97 -2.86 4.98
N ALA A 13 17.68 -3.43 5.96
CA ALA A 13 17.10 -4.20 7.07
C ALA A 13 16.15 -3.40 7.99
N HIS A 14 15.92 -2.12 7.69
CA HIS A 14 15.02 -1.25 8.44
C HIS A 14 13.53 -1.52 8.15
N PHE A 15 13.20 -1.92 6.90
CA PHE A 15 11.83 -2.19 6.48
C PHE A 15 11.65 -3.67 6.15
N GLU A 16 10.63 -4.28 6.74
CA GLU A 16 10.27 -5.68 6.52
C GLU A 16 9.49 -5.88 5.22
N LEU A 17 8.77 -4.84 4.79
CA LEU A 17 7.98 -4.85 3.55
C LEU A 17 8.32 -3.59 2.73
N ASN A 18 8.50 -3.76 1.43
CA ASN A 18 8.73 -2.64 0.51
C ASN A 18 7.82 -2.82 -0.71
N ALA A 19 7.08 -1.79 -1.08
CA ALA A 19 6.22 -1.81 -2.26
C ALA A 19 6.29 -0.48 -3.02
N TRP A 20 6.38 -0.59 -4.35
CA TRP A 20 6.19 0.50 -5.28
C TRP A 20 4.95 0.21 -6.10
N VAL A 21 3.96 1.10 -6.06
CA VAL A 21 2.72 0.97 -6.81
C VAL A 21 2.58 2.19 -7.71
N CYS A 22 2.48 1.94 -9.01
CA CYS A 22 2.16 2.95 -10.02
C CYS A 22 0.68 2.81 -10.36
N VAL A 23 -0.08 3.90 -10.34
CA VAL A 23 -1.51 3.92 -10.68
C VAL A 23 -1.67 4.80 -11.90
N SER A 24 -1.85 4.20 -13.08
CA SER A 24 -1.77 4.94 -14.35
C SER A 24 -3.08 5.56 -14.85
N ASP A 25 -4.23 5.14 -14.32
CA ASP A 25 -5.52 5.35 -15.00
C ASP A 25 -6.52 6.15 -14.14
N GLU A 26 -7.35 5.46 -13.35
CA GLU A 26 -8.40 6.06 -12.51
C GLU A 26 -8.16 5.73 -11.04
N PHE A 27 -8.48 6.71 -10.17
CA PHE A 27 -8.42 6.50 -8.73
C PHE A 27 -9.57 5.58 -8.28
N ASP A 28 -9.31 4.27 -8.29
CA ASP A 28 -10.18 3.25 -7.71
C ASP A 28 -9.52 2.68 -6.45
N ILE A 29 -10.05 3.06 -5.29
CA ILE A 29 -9.55 2.62 -3.98
C ILE A 29 -9.45 1.09 -3.91
N PHE A 30 -10.41 0.36 -4.45
CA PHE A 30 -10.40 -1.10 -4.42
C PHE A 30 -9.22 -1.65 -5.23
N ASN A 31 -9.03 -1.17 -6.46
CA ASN A 31 -7.92 -1.61 -7.30
C ASN A 31 -6.57 -1.18 -6.72
N ILE A 32 -6.44 0.05 -6.23
CA ILE A 32 -5.22 0.56 -5.59
C ILE A 32 -4.88 -0.30 -4.36
N THR A 33 -5.82 -0.50 -3.44
CA THR A 33 -5.61 -1.32 -2.24
C THR A 33 -5.23 -2.75 -2.61
N LYS A 34 -5.78 -3.29 -3.70
CA LYS A 34 -5.51 -4.65 -4.17
C LYS A 34 -4.10 -4.78 -4.74
N VAL A 35 -3.67 -3.82 -5.55
CA VAL A 35 -2.30 -3.78 -6.10
C VAL A 35 -1.29 -3.61 -4.97
N ILE A 36 -1.57 -2.74 -3.99
CA ILE A 36 -0.71 -2.60 -2.79
C ILE A 36 -0.60 -3.92 -2.05
N PHE A 37 -1.74 -4.58 -1.75
CA PHE A 37 -1.76 -5.86 -1.07
C PHE A 37 -0.92 -6.92 -1.81
N GLN A 38 -1.03 -6.97 -3.14
CA GLN A 38 -0.21 -7.86 -3.97
C GLN A 38 1.28 -7.52 -3.89
N ALA A 39 1.64 -6.23 -4.00
CA ALA A 39 3.01 -5.75 -3.99
C ALA A 39 3.74 -6.05 -2.67
N ILE A 40 3.04 -6.02 -1.54
CA ILE A 40 3.61 -6.38 -0.22
C ILE A 40 3.62 -7.91 0.05
N GLY A 41 3.41 -8.73 -0.98
CA GLY A 41 3.44 -10.19 -0.87
C GLY A 41 2.16 -10.81 -0.30
N GLY A 42 1.01 -10.14 -0.47
CA GLY A 42 -0.32 -10.70 -0.16
C GLY A 42 -0.78 -11.78 -1.14
N GLY A 43 -0.16 -11.88 -2.32
CA GLY A 43 -0.50 -12.86 -3.35
C GLY A 43 -1.82 -12.55 -4.08
N ASN A 44 -2.28 -13.48 -4.92
CA ASN A 44 -3.45 -13.29 -5.80
C ASN A 44 -4.79 -13.64 -5.15
N GLN A 45 -4.97 -13.29 -3.87
CA GLN A 45 -6.23 -13.51 -3.18
C GLN A 45 -7.36 -12.70 -3.83
N LYS A 46 -8.53 -13.34 -3.99
CA LYS A 46 -9.74 -12.68 -4.49
C LYS A 46 -10.53 -12.13 -3.31
N PHE A 47 -10.79 -10.83 -3.34
CA PHE A 47 -11.61 -10.13 -2.36
C PHE A 47 -12.96 -9.78 -2.97
N LYS A 48 -14.03 -9.91 -2.19
CA LYS A 48 -15.40 -9.62 -2.63
C LYS A 48 -15.75 -8.13 -2.52
N ASP A 49 -15.09 -7.44 -1.60
CA ASP A 49 -15.32 -6.03 -1.30
C ASP A 49 -14.06 -5.39 -0.69
N LEU A 50 -14.06 -4.05 -0.64
CA LEU A 50 -12.96 -3.25 -0.13
C LEU A 50 -12.67 -3.51 1.34
N ASN A 51 -13.70 -3.76 2.17
CA ASN A 51 -13.53 -3.95 3.59
C ASN A 51 -12.72 -5.24 3.89
N LEU A 52 -13.06 -6.35 3.23
CA LEU A 52 -12.31 -7.60 3.37
C LEU A 52 -10.84 -7.45 2.93
N LEU A 53 -10.62 -6.72 1.83
CA LEU A 53 -9.28 -6.42 1.33
C LEU A 53 -8.49 -5.55 2.31
N GLN A 54 -9.11 -4.50 2.87
CA GLN A 54 -8.48 -3.62 3.86
C GLN A 54 -8.17 -4.33 5.17
N VAL A 55 -9.01 -5.26 5.63
CA VAL A 55 -8.73 -6.11 6.79
C VAL A 55 -7.51 -6.99 6.53
N ALA A 56 -7.45 -7.66 5.38
CA ALA A 56 -6.31 -8.51 5.04
C ALA A 56 -5.01 -7.70 4.88
N LEU A 57 -5.09 -6.51 4.27
CA LEU A 57 -3.95 -5.58 4.17
C LEU A 57 -3.46 -5.16 5.55
N LYS A 58 -4.38 -4.73 6.43
CA LYS A 58 -4.09 -4.35 7.81
C LYS A 58 -3.38 -5.48 8.56
N GLU A 59 -3.87 -6.70 8.49
CA GLU A 59 -3.24 -7.87 9.13
C GLU A 59 -1.84 -8.13 8.60
N LYS A 60 -1.62 -7.95 7.29
CA LYS A 60 -0.32 -8.19 6.65
C LYS A 60 0.77 -7.23 7.13
N ILE A 61 0.42 -5.96 7.33
CA ILE A 61 1.33 -4.87 7.71
C ILE A 61 1.36 -4.62 9.22
N SER A 62 0.42 -5.20 9.97
CA SER A 62 0.32 -5.03 11.42
C SER A 62 1.64 -5.34 12.12
N LYS A 63 2.10 -4.39 12.94
CA LYS A 63 3.36 -4.46 13.72
C LYS A 63 4.64 -4.57 12.89
N LYS A 64 4.58 -4.35 11.57
CA LYS A 64 5.74 -4.35 10.70
C LYS A 64 6.11 -2.94 10.28
N ARG A 65 7.41 -2.70 10.12
CA ARG A 65 7.89 -1.50 9.43
C ARG A 65 7.85 -1.73 7.93
N PHE A 66 7.23 -0.83 7.19
CA PHE A 66 7.10 -0.95 5.74
C PHE A 66 7.37 0.37 5.04
N LEU A 67 7.85 0.29 3.80
CA LEU A 67 7.95 1.41 2.88
C LEU A 67 6.97 1.20 1.73
N LEU A 68 6.05 2.15 1.57
CA LEU A 68 5.09 2.18 0.46
C LEU A 68 5.30 3.46 -0.34
N VAL A 69 5.59 3.31 -1.62
CA VAL A 69 5.65 4.43 -2.58
C VAL A 69 4.47 4.30 -3.53
N LEU A 70 3.64 5.33 -3.56
CA LEU A 70 2.52 5.49 -4.49
C LEU A 70 2.95 6.51 -5.55
N ASP A 71 3.13 6.05 -6.78
CA ASP A 71 3.53 6.89 -7.92
C ASP A 71 2.33 7.13 -8.84
N ASP A 72 2.25 8.34 -9.40
CA ASP A 72 1.17 8.79 -10.29
C ASP A 72 -0.26 8.72 -9.70
N VAL A 73 -0.38 8.73 -8.37
CA VAL A 73 -1.69 8.68 -7.69
C VAL A 73 -2.24 10.08 -7.43
N TRP A 74 -3.42 10.35 -7.97
CA TRP A 74 -4.17 11.59 -7.73
C TRP A 74 -5.65 11.28 -7.47
N SER A 75 -6.22 11.87 -6.42
CA SER A 75 -7.67 11.89 -6.16
C SER A 75 -8.10 13.31 -5.80
N GLU A 76 -9.25 13.72 -6.30
CA GLU A 76 -9.91 14.98 -5.94
C GLU A 76 -10.64 14.91 -4.58
N SER A 77 -10.84 13.70 -4.06
CA SER A 77 -11.58 13.44 -2.81
C SER A 77 -10.61 13.16 -1.66
N TYR A 78 -10.62 14.04 -0.67
CA TYR A 78 -9.88 13.82 0.58
C TYR A 78 -10.40 12.59 1.35
N THR A 79 -11.72 12.34 1.31
CA THR A 79 -12.33 11.16 1.94
C THR A 79 -11.79 9.86 1.35
N ASP A 80 -11.50 9.85 0.05
CA ASP A 80 -10.97 8.66 -0.61
C ASP A 80 -9.54 8.35 -0.15
N TRP A 81 -8.73 9.39 0.07
CA TRP A 81 -7.41 9.26 0.69
C TRP A 81 -7.49 8.75 2.12
N GLU A 82 -8.41 9.27 2.94
CA GLU A 82 -8.61 8.78 4.31
C GLU A 82 -9.00 7.30 4.33
N ILE A 83 -9.88 6.87 3.41
CA ILE A 83 -10.29 5.47 3.30
C ILE A 83 -9.09 4.60 2.91
N LEU A 84 -8.28 5.04 1.94
CA LEU A 84 -7.07 4.33 1.52
C LEU A 84 -6.04 4.25 2.65
N GLU A 85 -5.89 5.30 3.47
CA GLU A 85 -4.87 5.38 4.52
C GLU A 85 -5.14 4.44 5.71
N ARG A 86 -6.42 4.24 6.06
CA ARG A 86 -6.86 3.54 7.29
C ARG A 86 -6.13 2.22 7.62
N PRO A 87 -5.89 1.30 6.68
CA PRO A 87 -5.17 0.06 6.98
C PRO A 87 -3.75 0.32 7.49
N PHE A 88 -3.07 1.32 6.93
CA PHE A 88 -1.65 1.63 7.19
C PHE A 88 -1.38 2.14 8.60
N LEU A 89 -2.39 2.67 9.28
CA LEU A 89 -2.31 3.07 10.68
C LEU A 89 -2.04 1.90 11.64
N ALA A 90 -2.18 0.66 11.19
CA ALA A 90 -1.80 -0.53 11.97
C ALA A 90 -0.30 -0.89 11.88
N GLY A 91 0.46 -0.19 11.04
CA GLY A 91 1.91 -0.35 10.91
C GLY A 91 2.66 -0.07 12.20
N ALA A 92 3.88 -0.61 12.31
CA ALA A 92 4.79 -0.15 13.34
C ALA A 92 5.27 1.28 13.03
N PRO A 93 5.57 2.11 14.05
CA PRO A 93 6.21 3.40 13.84
C PRO A 93 7.51 3.25 13.04
N GLY A 94 7.67 4.10 12.02
CA GLY A 94 8.85 4.19 11.17
C GLY A 94 9.90 5.14 11.74
#